data_AF-A0A2G9TWL3-F1
#
_entry.id   AF-A0A2G9TWL3-F1
#
_cell.length_a   1.000
_cell.length_b   1.000
_cell.length_c   1.000
_cell.angle_alpha   90.00
_cell.angle_beta   90.00
_cell.angle_gamma   90.00
#
_symmetry.space_group_name_H-M   'P 1'
#
loop_
_entity.id
_entity.type
_entity.pdbx_description
1 polymer ?
#
loop_
_entity_poly.entity_id
_entity_poly.type
_entity_poly.pdbx_seq_one_letter_code
_entity_poly.pdbx_strand_id
1 'polypeptide(L)'
;MDNDLLIEIGRPRRAGWTTFNEYRDILTDRRLDARDKARVFNIHVLPTFIYGSKTWSTIKEERKLTTTQRAMERKMCAVTSMHKIPASEIRRRTGVRDVIETIYDSK
;
A
#
# COMPACT_ATOMS: atom_id res chain seq x y z
N MET A 1 -2.42 22.98 -16.98
CA MET A 1 -3.00 22.65 -15.66
C MET A 1 -2.95 21.14 -15.38
N ASP A 2 -2.92 20.27 -16.39
CA ASP A 2 -2.92 18.81 -16.22
C ASP A 2 -1.66 18.22 -15.54
N ASN A 3 -0.49 18.81 -15.78
CA ASN A 3 0.75 18.34 -15.14
C ASN A 3 0.75 18.51 -13.62
N ASP A 4 0.09 19.56 -13.12
CA ASP A 4 0.03 19.83 -11.68
C ASP A 4 -0.87 18.78 -11.00
N LEU A 5 -2.03 18.49 -11.58
CA LEU A 5 -2.92 17.41 -11.13
C LEU A 5 -2.22 16.05 -11.15
N LEU A 6 -1.45 15.72 -12.20
CA LEU A 6 -0.68 14.46 -12.26
C LEU A 6 0.42 14.39 -11.19
N ILE A 7 1.05 15.53 -10.86
CA ILE A 7 2.04 15.62 -9.79
C ILE A 7 1.37 15.40 -8.44
N GLU A 8 0.27 16.09 -8.15
CA GLU A 8 -0.53 15.95 -6.92
C GLU A 8 -1.01 14.51 -6.74
N ILE A 9 -1.57 13.92 -7.79
CA ILE A 9 -2.01 12.52 -7.83
C ILE A 9 -0.86 11.53 -7.57
N GLY A 10 0.36 11.87 -8.02
CA GLY A 10 1.55 11.07 -7.77
C GLY A 10 2.12 11.20 -6.36
N ARG A 11 1.73 12.21 -5.58
CA ARG A 11 2.27 12.46 -4.23
C ARG A 11 1.90 11.36 -3.22
N PRO A 12 0.65 10.89 -3.10
CA PRO A 12 0.28 9.86 -2.12
C PRO A 12 1.00 8.54 -2.36
N ARG A 13 1.16 8.16 -3.63
CA ARG A 13 1.94 6.97 -4.01
C ARG A 13 3.41 7.09 -3.64
N ARG A 14 4.03 8.24 -3.94
CA ARG A 14 5.44 8.48 -3.62
C ARG A 14 5.66 8.51 -2.11
N ALA A 15 4.82 9.25 -1.39
CA ALA A 15 4.85 9.31 0.07
C ALA A 15 4.68 7.92 0.69
N GLY A 16 3.70 7.12 0.23
CA GLY A 16 3.51 5.75 0.72
C GLY A 16 4.73 4.86 0.46
N TRP A 17 5.41 5.01 -0.68
CA TRP A 17 6.68 4.31 -0.94
C TRP A 17 7.83 4.79 -0.05
N THR A 18 7.92 6.09 0.21
CA THR A 18 8.93 6.64 1.13
C THR A 18 8.73 6.06 2.53
N THR A 19 7.51 6.12 3.07
CA THR A 19 7.21 5.54 4.39
C THR A 19 7.43 4.03 4.41
N PHE A 20 7.04 3.30 3.35
CA PHE A 20 7.35 1.87 3.27
C PHE A 20 8.86 1.61 3.31
N ASN A 21 9.66 2.43 2.62
CA ASN A 21 11.11 2.30 2.61
C ASN A 21 11.76 2.62 3.97
N GLU A 22 11.21 3.58 4.72
CA GLU A 22 11.65 3.88 6.08
C GLU A 22 11.48 2.68 7.01
N TYR A 23 10.36 1.96 6.90
CA TYR A 23 10.09 0.76 7.69
C TYR A 23 10.47 -0.54 6.99
N ARG A 24 11.25 -0.49 5.90
CA ARG A 24 11.52 -1.65 5.04
C ARG A 24 12.13 -2.81 5.81
N ASP A 25 13.07 -2.51 6.70
CA ASP A 25 13.81 -3.53 7.43
C ASP A 25 12.86 -4.36 8.30
N ILE A 26 11.87 -3.71 8.94
CA ILE A 26 10.81 -4.37 9.71
C ILE A 26 9.83 -5.10 8.79
N LEU A 27 9.36 -4.43 7.72
CA LEU A 27 8.33 -4.95 6.83
C LEU A 27 8.80 -6.14 5.99
N THR A 28 10.11 -6.29 5.79
CA THR A 28 10.71 -7.39 5.01
C THR A 28 11.46 -8.41 5.87
N ASP A 29 11.60 -8.18 7.18
CA ASP A 29 12.29 -9.11 8.08
C ASP A 29 11.58 -10.46 8.13
N ARG A 30 12.25 -11.54 7.72
CA ARG A 30 11.67 -12.90 7.73
C ARG A 30 11.42 -13.44 9.14
N ARG A 31 12.05 -12.87 10.17
CA ARG A 31 11.91 -13.28 11.58
C ARG A 31 10.65 -12.74 12.22
N LEU A 32 10.09 -11.65 11.68
CA LEU A 32 8.87 -11.04 12.21
C LEU A 32 7.63 -11.69 11.63
N ASP A 33 6.66 -11.91 12.50
CA ASP A 33 5.36 -12.43 12.13
C ASP A 33 4.62 -11.48 11.20
N ALA A 34 3.80 -12.05 10.32
CA ALA A 34 3.00 -11.29 9.37
C ALA A 34 2.09 -10.27 10.08
N ARG A 35 1.59 -10.60 11.28
CA ARG A 35 0.73 -9.72 12.08
C ARG A 35 1.44 -8.44 12.51
N ASP A 36 2.69 -8.53 12.93
CA ASP A 36 3.46 -7.36 13.38
C ASP A 36 3.80 -6.45 12.20
N LYS A 37 4.17 -7.05 11.07
CA LYS A 37 4.37 -6.32 9.81
C LYS A 37 3.08 -5.62 9.35
N ALA A 38 1.94 -6.32 9.43
CA ALA A 38 0.64 -5.76 9.08
C ALA A 38 0.30 -4.55 9.95
N ARG A 39 0.58 -4.64 11.25
CA ARG A 39 0.36 -3.53 12.19
C ARG A 39 1.19 -2.31 11.82
N VAL A 40 2.49 -2.48 11.55
CA VAL A 40 3.36 -1.38 11.13
C VAL A 40 2.86 -0.77 9.82
N PHE A 41 2.49 -1.60 8.84
CA PHE A 41 1.94 -1.13 7.57
C PHE A 41 0.66 -0.32 7.77
N ASN A 42 -0.29 -0.86 8.56
CA ASN A 42 -1.59 -0.23 8.79
C ASN A 42 -1.50 1.08 9.58
N ILE A 43 -0.48 1.25 10.43
CA ILE A 43 -0.28 2.47 11.23
C ILE A 43 0.45 3.56 10.43
N HIS A 44 1.43 3.22 9.60
CA HIS A 44 2.31 4.22 8.97
C HIS A 44 2.04 4.39 7.48
N VAL A 45 1.94 3.29 6.74
CA VAL A 45 1.85 3.30 5.27
C VAL A 45 0.41 3.56 4.82
N LEU A 46 -0.56 2.91 5.47
CA LEU A 46 -1.97 3.00 5.11
C LEU A 46 -2.55 4.44 5.26
N PRO A 47 -2.30 5.19 6.35
CA PRO A 47 -2.80 6.55 6.48
C PRO A 47 -2.24 7.51 5.43
N THR A 48 -1.00 7.27 5.00
CA THR A 48 -0.34 8.04 3.94
C THR A 48 -1.09 7.93 2.61
N PHE A 49 -1.64 6.74 2.30
CA PHE A 49 -2.50 6.57 1.14
C PHE A 49 -3.86 7.24 1.30
N ILE A 50 -4.48 7.10 2.48
CA ILE A 50 -5.82 7.61 2.75
C ILE A 50 -5.86 9.14 2.70
N TYR A 51 -4.95 9.81 3.39
CA TYR A 51 -4.92 11.27 3.45
C TYR A 51 -4.82 11.88 2.05
N GLY A 52 -3.94 11.33 1.22
CA GLY A 52 -3.77 11.78 -0.15
C GLY A 52 -4.95 11.46 -1.08
N SER A 53 -5.68 10.38 -0.81
CA SER A 53 -6.85 9.97 -1.61
C SER A 53 -8.14 10.74 -1.28
N LYS A 54 -8.30 11.24 -0.05
CA LYS A 54 -9.54 11.94 0.39
C LYS A 54 -9.87 13.15 -0.49
N THR A 55 -8.85 13.81 -1.02
CA THR A 55 -9.00 15.03 -1.83
C THR A 55 -9.13 14.73 -3.34
N TRP A 56 -8.76 13.53 -3.81
CA TRP A 56 -8.53 13.27 -5.25
C TRP A 56 -9.00 11.90 -5.77
N SER A 57 -9.87 11.18 -5.05
CA SER A 57 -10.25 9.80 -5.40
C SER A 57 -11.08 9.72 -6.69
N THR A 58 -10.41 9.48 -7.83
CA THR A 58 -11.04 8.92 -9.04
C THR A 58 -10.77 7.41 -9.11
N ILE A 59 -11.63 6.66 -9.82
CA ILE A 59 -11.49 5.20 -10.03
C ILE A 59 -10.09 4.82 -10.56
N LYS A 60 -9.48 5.68 -11.37
CA LYS A 60 -8.13 5.47 -11.93
C LYS A 60 -7.06 5.53 -10.84
N GLU A 61 -7.20 6.43 -9.87
CA GLU A 61 -6.24 6.60 -8.79
C GLU A 61 -6.38 5.54 -7.71
N GLU A 62 -7.61 5.14 -7.39
CA GLU A 62 -7.89 3.96 -6.56
C GLU A 62 -7.17 2.71 -7.11
N ARG A 63 -7.32 2.41 -8.41
CA ARG A 63 -6.62 1.28 -9.05
C ARG A 63 -5.09 1.36 -8.94
N LYS A 64 -4.52 2.56 -9.05
CA LYS A 64 -3.06 2.78 -8.92
C LYS A 64 -2.59 2.62 -7.48
N LEU A 65 -3.38 3.03 -6.49
CA LEU A 65 -3.10 2.83 -5.07
C LEU A 65 -3.16 1.34 -4.73
N THR A 66 -4.20 0.61 -5.15
CA THR A 66 -4.28 -0.84 -4.97
C THR A 66 -3.10 -1.57 -5.62
N THR A 67 -2.69 -1.15 -6.83
CA THR A 67 -1.53 -1.74 -7.52
C THR A 67 -0.24 -1.50 -6.73
N THR A 68 -0.10 -0.30 -6.16
CA THR A 68 1.05 0.07 -5.33
C THR A 68 1.09 -0.75 -4.04
N GLN A 69 -0.04 -0.85 -3.34
CA GLN A 69 -0.17 -1.67 -2.14
C GLN A 69 0.19 -3.14 -2.41
N ARG A 70 -0.33 -3.72 -3.50
CA ARG A 70 0.01 -5.11 -3.90
C ARG A 70 1.49 -5.30 -4.21
N ALA A 71 2.19 -4.26 -4.68
CA ALA A 71 3.64 -4.34 -4.89
C ALA A 71 4.40 -4.37 -3.55
N MET A 72 3.95 -3.59 -2.56
CA MET A 72 4.50 -3.57 -1.21
C MET A 72 4.26 -4.90 -0.47
N GLU A 73 3.04 -5.44 -0.53
CA GLU A 73 2.73 -6.74 0.09
C GLU A 73 3.57 -7.89 -0.48
N ARG A 74 3.83 -7.87 -1.78
CA ARG A 74 4.76 -8.83 -2.41
C ARG A 74 6.18 -8.72 -1.85
N LYS A 75 6.65 -7.49 -1.63
CA LYS A 75 7.96 -7.25 -0.99
C LYS A 75 7.98 -7.77 0.45
N MET A 76 6.90 -7.57 1.22
CA MET A 76 6.77 -8.09 2.60
C MET A 76 6.82 -9.62 2.65
N CYS A 77 6.22 -10.29 1.66
CA CYS A 77 6.24 -11.75 1.56
C CYS A 77 7.49 -12.30 0.83
N ALA A 78 8.41 -11.46 0.36
CA ALA A 78 9.53 -11.83 -0.50
C ALA A 78 9.13 -12.65 -1.74
N VAL A 79 7.93 -12.39 -2.30
CA VAL A 79 7.42 -13.08 -3.49
C VAL A 79 7.51 -12.18 -4.72
N THR A 80 7.83 -12.78 -5.86
CA THR A 80 7.86 -12.09 -7.15
C THR A 80 6.68 -12.50 -8.02
N SER A 81 6.42 -11.78 -9.12
CA SER A 81 5.38 -12.13 -10.09
C SER A 81 5.57 -13.53 -10.69
N MET A 82 6.80 -14.05 -10.72
CA MET A 82 7.12 -15.39 -11.22
C MET A 82 6.51 -16.51 -10.38
N HIS A 83 6.25 -16.27 -9.11
CA HIS A 83 5.65 -17.26 -8.22
C HIS A 83 4.17 -17.51 -8.54
N LYS A 84 3.55 -16.69 -9.41
CA LYS A 84 2.14 -16.79 -9.83
C LYS A 84 1.14 -16.90 -8.67
N ILE A 85 1.50 -16.36 -7.50
CA ILE A 85 0.64 -16.36 -6.32
C ILE A 85 -0.43 -15.28 -6.51
N PRO A 86 -1.72 -15.61 -6.34
CA PRO A 86 -2.80 -14.64 -6.49
C PRO A 86 -2.73 -13.56 -5.41
N ALA A 87 -3.18 -12.35 -5.76
CA ALA A 87 -3.12 -11.21 -4.84
C ALA A 87 -3.97 -11.43 -3.57
N SER A 88 -5.08 -12.18 -3.67
CA SER A 88 -5.90 -12.58 -2.53
C SER A 88 -5.13 -13.45 -1.53
N GLU A 89 -4.27 -14.33 -2.01
CA GLU A 89 -3.44 -15.19 -1.17
C GLU A 89 -2.34 -14.38 -0.47
N ILE A 90 -1.71 -13.45 -1.18
CA ILE A 90 -0.72 -12.53 -0.59
C ILE A 90 -1.37 -11.65 0.48
N ARG A 91 -2.58 -11.14 0.22
CA ARG A 91 -3.37 -10.38 1.18
C ARG A 91 -3.68 -11.22 2.42
N ARG A 92 -4.12 -12.47 2.25
CA ARG A 92 -4.39 -13.41 3.36
C ARG A 92 -3.15 -13.65 4.21
N ARG A 93 -1.98 -13.79 3.58
CA ARG A 93 -0.70 -13.99 4.29
C ARG A 93 -0.22 -12.73 5.01
N THR A 94 -0.44 -11.56 4.43
CA THR A 94 0.04 -10.29 5.00
C THR A 94 -0.89 -9.71 6.06
N GLY A 95 -2.20 -9.96 6.00
CA GLY A 95 -3.18 -9.43 6.98
C GLY A 95 -3.31 -7.90 6.95
N VAL A 96 -2.83 -7.25 5.89
CA VAL A 96 -2.88 -5.79 5.70
C VAL A 96 -4.29 -5.37 5.28
N ARG A 97 -4.82 -4.26 5.83
CA ARG A 97 -6.14 -3.72 5.45
C ARG A 97 -6.13 -3.20 4.01
N ASP A 98 -7.23 -3.38 3.29
CA ASP A 98 -7.33 -2.84 1.94
C ASP A 98 -7.41 -1.30 1.97
N VAL A 99 -6.63 -0.66 1.11
CA VAL A 99 -6.63 0.79 0.97
C VAL A 99 -8.01 1.30 0.53
N ILE A 100 -8.70 0.57 -0.34
CA ILE A 100 -10.01 0.95 -0.86
C ILE A 100 -11.07 0.82 0.22
N GLU A 101 -11.12 -0.32 0.92
CA GLU A 101 -12.02 -0.52 2.06
C GLU A 101 -11.85 0.59 3.10
N THR A 102 -10.59 0.97 3.39
CA THR A 102 -10.33 2.01 4.39
C THR A 102 -10.69 3.42 3.90
N ILE A 103 -10.57 3.70 2.59
CA ILE A 103 -11.00 4.97 2.01
C ILE A 103 -12.53 5.13 2.12
N TYR A 104 -13.29 4.07 1.84
CA TYR A 104 -14.75 4.09 1.94
C TYR A 104 -15.24 4.12 3.40
N ASP A 105 -14.57 3.42 4.31
CA ASP A 105 -14.87 3.43 5.76
C ASP A 105 -14.56 4.79 6.42
N SER A 106 -13.66 5.59 5.81
CA SER A 106 -13.24 6.91 6.32
C SER A 106 -13.96 8.10 5.66
N LYS A 107 -14.96 7.85 4.80
CA LYS A 107 -15.83 8.84 4.15
C LYS A 107 -17.14 8.95 4.91
#